data_AF-A0AA96TG51-F1
#
_entry.id   AF-A0AA96TG51-F1
#
_cell.length_a   1.000
_cell.length_b   1.000
_cell.length_c   1.000
_cell.angle_alpha   90.00
_cell.angle_beta   90.00
_cell.angle_gamma   90.00
#
_symmetry.space_group_name_H-M   'P 1'
#
loop_
_entity.id
_entity.type
_entity.pdbx_description
1 polymer ?
#
loop_
_entity_poly.entity_id
_entity_poly.type
_entity_poly.pdbx_seq_one_letter_code
_entity_poly.pdbx_strand_id
1 'polypeptide(L)'
;MQQRTAPIGVLVLGLTAGLAVGTATPAAAQGDPVGGSGNTYYLAGAGNRFGQAAEVFVYGDPGDEVYFGDFVDATGAVGGDGQDEPVVRRGNTFVIEGQGGTGFAYGDPGDTVLVGDWDGDGTDTLAVRRGNRYFVKNDLTTGRADSEFVYGDPGDTVLVGNWDSGSDSIDRPEPNVTDTLMVRRGNRFLVTNDTTPDVAEYEFVFGDPGDTVLAGDFAGPPSYGNDPDTPEWETDHRYPGYSGDGGDQLAVRRGNTYILSEEVWFGRTSYWKHLTVIDSFAYGDPDDTAFVAAADVTYDDGSTSQTLTGDGIAVRR
;
A
#
# COMPACT_ATOMS: atom_id res chain seq x y z
N MET A 1 -10.76 23.03 -28.06
CA MET A 1 -11.95 22.39 -27.42
C MET A 1 -11.84 22.64 -25.93
N GLN A 2 -12.92 23.14 -25.32
CA GLN A 2 -12.92 23.66 -23.95
C GLN A 2 -12.62 22.56 -22.93
N GLN A 3 -11.50 22.69 -22.22
CA GLN A 3 -11.27 21.95 -20.97
C GLN A 3 -12.25 22.51 -19.93
N ARG A 4 -13.24 21.70 -19.56
CA ARG A 4 -14.08 21.97 -18.40
C ARG A 4 -13.28 21.60 -17.16
N THR A 5 -12.62 22.59 -16.57
CA THR A 5 -12.13 22.50 -15.19
C THR A 5 -13.35 22.37 -14.28
N ALA A 6 -13.59 21.17 -13.76
CA ALA A 6 -14.52 20.99 -12.66
C ALA A 6 -13.88 21.59 -11.39
N PRO A 7 -14.61 22.39 -10.59
CA PRO A 7 -14.08 22.89 -9.33
C PRO A 7 -13.95 21.73 -8.34
N ILE A 8 -12.72 21.46 -7.89
CA ILE A 8 -12.44 20.52 -6.81
C ILE A 8 -12.96 21.16 -5.51
N GLY A 9 -14.03 20.59 -4.96
CA GLY A 9 -14.48 20.93 -3.61
C GLY A 9 -13.53 20.28 -2.61
N VAL A 10 -12.93 21.07 -1.73
CA VAL A 10 -12.20 20.55 -0.57
C VAL A 10 -13.26 19.97 0.37
N LEU A 11 -13.33 18.64 0.45
CA LEU A 11 -14.16 17.94 1.41
C LEU A 11 -13.40 17.93 2.75
N VAL A 12 -14.01 18.46 3.80
CA VAL A 12 -13.64 18.11 5.17
C VAL A 12 -14.40 16.83 5.46
N LEU A 13 -13.70 15.74 5.76
CA LEU A 13 -14.20 14.37 5.80
C LEU A 13 -15.64 14.26 6.34
N GLY A 14 -16.50 13.76 5.47
CA GLY A 14 -17.59 12.86 5.81
C GLY A 14 -17.45 11.69 4.85
N LEU A 15 -16.86 10.59 5.32
CA LEU A 15 -16.68 9.35 4.54
C LEU A 15 -18.04 8.93 3.95
N THR A 16 -18.15 8.91 2.62
CA THR A 16 -19.26 8.26 1.94
C THR A 16 -18.85 6.84 1.60
N ALA A 17 -19.27 5.91 2.45
CA ALA A 17 -19.10 4.47 2.26
C ALA A 17 -19.74 4.00 0.94
N GLY A 18 -18.91 3.50 0.02
CA GLY A 18 -19.35 2.66 -1.09
C GLY A 18 -19.42 1.22 -0.61
N LEU A 19 -20.63 0.67 -0.47
CA LEU A 19 -20.81 -0.75 -0.14
C LEU A 19 -20.42 -1.62 -1.34
N ALA A 20 -19.22 -2.22 -1.29
CA ALA A 20 -18.85 -3.37 -2.09
C ALA A 20 -18.42 -4.51 -1.14
N VAL A 21 -19.25 -5.55 -1.03
CA VAL A 21 -18.90 -6.76 -0.26
C VAL A 21 -18.03 -7.65 -1.16
N GLY A 22 -16.73 -7.35 -1.20
CA GLY A 22 -15.68 -8.24 -1.66
C GLY A 22 -15.03 -8.94 -0.46
N THR A 23 -14.37 -10.08 -0.68
CA THR A 23 -13.41 -10.58 0.31
C THR A 23 -12.27 -9.57 0.37
N ALA A 24 -12.17 -8.83 1.48
CA ALA A 24 -11.10 -7.86 1.70
C ALA A 24 -9.75 -8.58 1.62
N THR A 25 -8.86 -8.07 0.79
CA THR A 25 -7.44 -8.42 0.82
C THR A 25 -6.78 -7.52 1.86
N PRO A 26 -5.82 -8.03 2.64
CA PRO A 26 -5.05 -7.18 3.57
C PRO A 26 -4.39 -6.05 2.77
N ALA A 27 -4.52 -4.82 3.25
CA ALA A 27 -3.94 -3.63 2.63
C ALA A 27 -2.46 -3.48 3.05
N ALA A 28 -1.64 -2.94 2.16
CA ALA A 28 -0.20 -2.91 2.36
C ALA A 28 0.27 -1.63 3.05
N ALA A 29 1.20 -1.81 3.98
CA ALA A 29 1.79 -0.71 4.71
C ALA A 29 3.21 -0.35 4.28
N GLN A 30 3.42 0.93 3.94
CA GLN A 30 4.76 1.45 3.78
C GLN A 30 5.42 1.66 5.16
N GLY A 31 6.53 0.96 5.42
CA GLY A 31 7.27 0.97 6.68
C GLY A 31 7.91 2.30 7.13
N ASP A 32 7.58 3.42 6.51
CA ASP A 32 8.02 4.75 6.90
C ASP A 32 6.81 5.70 6.90
N PRO A 33 6.77 6.74 7.74
CA PRO A 33 5.68 7.72 7.70
C PRO A 33 5.57 8.35 6.32
N VAL A 34 4.35 8.73 5.93
CA VAL A 34 4.10 9.61 4.79
C VAL A 34 4.80 10.95 5.08
N GLY A 35 6.02 11.08 4.56
CA GLY A 35 6.87 12.26 4.76
C GLY A 35 6.29 13.53 4.12
N GLY A 36 7.08 14.60 4.13
CA GLY A 36 6.67 15.89 3.55
C GLY A 36 6.05 16.84 4.58
N SER A 37 5.57 17.98 4.08
CA SER A 37 4.92 19.02 4.89
C SER A 37 3.55 19.32 4.30
N GLY A 38 2.60 19.69 5.15
CA GLY A 38 1.22 19.92 4.73
C GLY A 38 0.30 18.83 5.24
N ASN A 39 -0.97 18.96 4.97
CA ASN A 39 -2.00 18.08 5.50
C ASN A 39 -3.09 17.76 4.48
N THR A 40 -2.82 17.98 3.19
CA THR A 40 -3.73 17.61 2.11
C THR A 40 -3.22 16.35 1.42
N TYR A 41 -4.10 15.37 1.27
CA TYR A 41 -3.80 14.07 0.68
C TYR A 41 -4.59 13.90 -0.61
N TYR A 42 -3.95 13.35 -1.62
CA TYR A 42 -4.51 13.12 -2.95
C TYR A 42 -4.28 11.65 -3.30
N LEU A 43 -5.33 10.84 -3.23
CA LEU A 43 -5.25 9.41 -3.56
C LEU A 43 -5.67 9.25 -5.02
N ALA A 44 -4.80 8.64 -5.85
CA ALA A 44 -5.20 8.27 -7.21
C ALA A 44 -6.34 7.24 -7.16
N GLY A 45 -6.24 6.29 -6.24
CA GLY A 45 -7.11 5.13 -6.14
C GLY A 45 -6.70 3.98 -7.05
N ALA A 46 -7.28 2.81 -6.79
CA ALA A 46 -7.00 1.53 -7.41
C ALA A 46 -6.97 1.64 -8.94
N GLY A 47 -5.81 1.35 -9.54
CA GLY A 47 -5.61 1.34 -10.99
C GLY A 47 -5.70 2.70 -11.69
N ASN A 48 -5.81 3.82 -10.97
CA ASN A 48 -5.97 5.13 -11.61
C ASN A 48 -4.63 5.68 -12.14
N ARG A 49 -4.58 5.91 -13.45
CA ARG A 49 -3.38 6.39 -14.17
C ARG A 49 -3.58 7.75 -14.84
N PHE A 50 -4.72 8.40 -14.62
CA PHE A 50 -5.14 9.57 -15.39
C PHE A 50 -4.67 10.91 -14.78
N GLY A 51 -3.87 10.86 -13.72
CA GLY A 51 -3.31 12.04 -13.06
C GLY A 51 -4.30 12.85 -12.22
N GLN A 52 -5.55 12.38 -12.08
CA GLN A 52 -6.56 12.97 -11.23
C GLN A 52 -6.72 12.12 -9.97
N ALA A 53 -6.82 12.76 -8.81
CA ALA A 53 -7.13 12.07 -7.57
C ALA A 53 -8.60 11.60 -7.57
N ALA A 54 -8.83 10.34 -7.19
CA ALA A 54 -10.15 9.84 -6.87
C ALA A 54 -10.66 10.45 -5.56
N GLU A 55 -9.76 10.62 -4.59
CA GLU A 55 -10.06 11.24 -3.31
C GLU A 55 -9.08 12.36 -2.95
N VAL A 56 -9.62 13.43 -2.37
CA VAL A 56 -8.83 14.52 -1.79
C VAL A 56 -9.41 14.88 -0.44
N PHE A 57 -8.57 14.82 0.60
CA PHE A 57 -8.98 15.17 1.96
C PHE A 57 -7.88 15.92 2.71
N VAL A 58 -8.26 16.49 3.85
CA VAL A 58 -7.36 17.17 4.78
C VAL A 58 -7.42 16.45 6.12
N TYR A 59 -6.25 16.05 6.65
CA TYR A 59 -6.18 15.29 7.89
C TYR A 59 -4.93 15.64 8.71
N GLY A 60 -5.13 15.78 10.03
CA GLY A 60 -4.06 16.15 10.96
C GLY A 60 -3.50 17.57 10.78
N ASP A 61 -2.45 17.86 11.52
CA ASP A 61 -1.68 19.10 11.42
C ASP A 61 -0.54 18.94 10.40
N PRO A 62 -0.10 20.04 9.74
CA PRO A 62 0.94 19.97 8.69
C PRO A 62 2.30 19.37 9.08
N GLY A 63 2.57 19.21 10.38
CA GLY A 63 3.80 18.64 10.91
C GLY A 63 3.62 17.27 11.56
N ASP A 64 2.43 16.68 11.48
CA ASP A 64 2.20 15.33 11.98
C ASP A 64 2.90 14.29 11.08
N GLU A 65 3.44 13.26 11.72
CA GLU A 65 3.76 11.99 11.06
C GLU A 65 2.45 11.26 10.80
N VAL A 66 2.23 10.82 9.56
CA VAL A 66 1.00 10.13 9.17
C VAL A 66 1.34 8.78 8.56
N TYR A 67 0.54 7.79 8.90
CA TYR A 67 0.60 6.42 8.40
C TYR A 67 -0.76 6.06 7.80
N PHE A 68 -0.78 5.12 6.86
CA PHE A 68 -2.01 4.60 6.26
C PHE A 68 -2.06 3.09 6.46
N GLY A 69 -3.27 2.57 6.56
CA GLY A 69 -3.58 1.15 6.70
C GLY A 69 -5.05 0.95 7.04
N ASP A 70 -5.48 -0.30 7.01
CA ASP A 70 -6.85 -0.76 7.24
C ASP A 70 -7.13 -0.99 8.74
N PHE A 71 -7.40 0.10 9.46
CA PHE A 71 -7.48 0.04 10.93
C PHE A 71 -8.88 -0.20 11.45
N VAL A 72 -9.90 0.28 10.75
CA VAL A 72 -11.28 0.33 11.24
C VAL A 72 -12.30 -0.15 10.23
N ASP A 73 -13.43 -0.66 10.72
CA ASP A 73 -14.55 -1.01 9.86
C ASP A 73 -15.32 0.23 9.41
N ALA A 74 -16.28 0.02 8.50
CA ALA A 74 -17.23 1.03 8.05
C ALA A 74 -18.05 1.74 9.16
N THR A 75 -18.04 1.23 10.40
CA THR A 75 -18.66 1.88 11.57
C THR A 75 -17.69 2.73 12.38
N GLY A 76 -16.40 2.68 12.05
CA GLY A 76 -15.28 3.27 12.79
C GLY A 76 -14.84 2.41 13.97
N ALA A 77 -15.30 1.15 14.07
CA ALA A 77 -14.84 0.18 15.07
C ALA A 77 -13.48 -0.40 14.66
N VAL A 78 -12.60 -0.78 15.59
CA VAL A 78 -11.37 -1.53 15.20
C VAL A 78 -11.79 -2.85 14.53
N GLY A 79 -11.19 -3.14 13.37
CA GLY A 79 -11.46 -4.34 12.57
C GLY A 79 -11.61 -3.97 11.11
N GLY A 80 -10.54 -4.12 10.32
CA GLY A 80 -10.44 -3.58 8.96
C GLY A 80 -11.59 -3.94 8.00
N ASP A 81 -11.83 -3.08 7.01
CA ASP A 81 -12.79 -3.29 5.93
C ASP A 81 -12.18 -3.22 4.51
N GLY A 82 -10.86 -3.13 4.42
CA GLY A 82 -10.08 -3.04 3.19
C GLY A 82 -9.95 -1.62 2.64
N GLN A 83 -10.34 -0.59 3.38
CA GLN A 83 -10.06 0.81 3.05
C GLN A 83 -8.98 1.36 3.99
N ASP A 84 -8.05 2.13 3.44
CA ASP A 84 -6.98 2.69 4.27
C ASP A 84 -7.39 4.01 4.91
N GLU A 85 -7.20 4.10 6.23
CA GLU A 85 -7.33 5.34 6.97
C GLU A 85 -6.00 5.98 7.35
N PRO A 86 -5.93 7.32 7.36
CA PRO A 86 -4.78 8.00 7.91
C PRO A 86 -4.76 7.95 9.44
N VAL A 87 -3.58 7.70 10.00
CA VAL A 87 -3.30 7.75 11.44
C VAL A 87 -2.22 8.77 11.73
N VAL A 88 -2.48 9.67 12.67
CA VAL A 88 -1.49 10.66 13.12
C VAL A 88 -0.67 10.07 14.27
N ARG A 89 0.66 10.23 14.20
CA ARG A 89 1.58 10.01 15.33
C ARG A 89 2.15 11.32 15.84
N ARG A 90 2.08 11.50 17.17
CA ARG A 90 2.66 12.63 17.91
C ARG A 90 3.53 12.08 19.05
N GLY A 91 4.84 12.09 18.86
CA GLY A 91 5.77 11.41 19.77
C GLY A 91 5.57 9.90 19.68
N ASN A 92 5.07 9.27 20.74
CA ASN A 92 4.71 7.84 20.72
C ASN A 92 3.21 7.59 20.82
N THR A 93 2.38 8.64 20.68
CA THR A 93 0.91 8.52 20.68
C THR A 93 0.37 8.52 19.26
N PHE A 94 -0.44 7.53 18.94
CA PHE A 94 -1.18 7.37 17.70
C PHE A 94 -2.62 7.81 17.93
N VAL A 95 -3.20 8.49 16.93
CA VAL A 95 -4.59 8.91 16.93
C VAL A 95 -5.21 8.44 15.61
N ILE A 96 -6.22 7.60 15.74
CA ILE A 96 -7.05 7.10 14.64
C ILE A 96 -8.40 7.79 14.77
N GLU A 97 -8.98 8.25 13.65
CA GLU A 97 -10.28 8.93 13.68
C GLU A 97 -11.42 7.98 14.08
N GLY A 98 -11.36 6.73 13.59
CA GLY A 98 -12.14 5.63 14.13
C GLY A 98 -11.84 5.41 15.61
N GLN A 99 -12.79 4.89 16.39
CA GLN A 99 -12.80 4.96 17.87
C GLN A 99 -13.02 6.37 18.47
N GLY A 100 -13.57 7.31 17.69
CA GLY A 100 -13.88 8.66 18.17
C GLY A 100 -12.65 9.51 18.46
N GLY A 101 -11.54 9.29 17.74
CA GLY A 101 -10.30 10.04 17.92
C GLY A 101 -9.52 9.66 19.18
N THR A 102 -9.78 8.49 19.76
CA THR A 102 -9.10 8.05 20.99
C THR A 102 -7.66 7.63 20.66
N GLY A 103 -6.68 8.28 21.28
CA GLY A 103 -5.29 7.94 21.06
C GLY A 103 -4.76 6.83 21.97
N PHE A 104 -3.80 6.07 21.48
CA PHE A 104 -3.04 5.07 22.24
C PHE A 104 -1.54 5.30 22.05
N ALA A 105 -0.76 4.97 23.07
CA ALA A 105 0.70 5.05 23.01
C ALA A 105 1.34 3.68 22.73
N TYR A 106 2.28 3.63 21.79
CA TYR A 106 3.08 2.44 21.49
C TYR A 106 4.50 2.81 21.03
N GLY A 107 5.49 2.02 21.45
CA GLY A 107 6.91 2.28 21.22
C GLY A 107 7.49 3.47 21.99
N ASP A 108 8.77 3.74 21.73
CA ASP A 108 9.49 4.90 22.25
C ASP A 108 9.60 6.01 21.19
N PRO A 109 9.79 7.27 21.62
CA PRO A 109 10.15 8.34 20.70
C PRO A 109 11.40 8.01 19.90
N GLY A 110 11.30 8.04 18.56
CA GLY A 110 12.40 7.76 17.64
C GLY A 110 12.44 6.34 17.08
N ASP A 111 11.54 5.45 17.50
CA ASP A 111 11.34 4.20 16.77
C ASP A 111 10.72 4.48 15.40
N THR A 112 11.17 3.75 14.39
CA THR A 112 10.48 3.63 13.10
C THR A 112 9.21 2.83 13.31
N VAL A 113 8.11 3.27 12.73
CA VAL A 113 6.81 2.58 12.83
C VAL A 113 6.51 1.94 11.50
N LEU A 114 6.01 0.72 11.58
CA LEU A 114 5.54 -0.07 10.47
C LEU A 114 4.06 -0.35 10.73
N VAL A 115 3.23 -0.18 9.71
CA VAL A 115 1.84 -0.63 9.71
C VAL A 115 1.81 -2.02 9.04
N GLY A 116 0.72 -2.78 9.18
CA GLY A 116 0.50 -4.03 8.46
C GLY A 116 -0.34 -5.03 9.26
N ASP A 117 -0.84 -6.07 8.58
CA ASP A 117 -1.60 -7.16 9.19
C ASP A 117 -0.65 -8.25 9.72
N TRP A 118 -0.12 -8.04 10.93
CA TRP A 118 0.93 -8.90 11.49
C TRP A 118 0.46 -10.27 11.98
N ASP A 119 -0.85 -10.52 12.10
CA ASP A 119 -1.38 -11.83 12.51
C ASP A 119 -2.42 -12.45 11.58
N GLY A 120 -2.71 -11.78 10.46
CA GLY A 120 -3.51 -12.31 9.37
C GLY A 120 -5.00 -12.27 9.67
N ASP A 121 -5.47 -11.29 10.45
CA ASP A 121 -6.88 -11.14 10.78
C ASP A 121 -7.64 -10.17 9.85
N GLY A 122 -6.91 -9.55 8.91
CA GLY A 122 -7.40 -8.56 7.96
C GLY A 122 -7.43 -7.14 8.53
N THR A 123 -6.86 -6.89 9.73
CA THR A 123 -6.77 -5.56 10.33
C THR A 123 -5.33 -5.13 10.47
N ASP A 124 -5.03 -3.95 9.96
CA ASP A 124 -3.72 -3.37 10.15
C ASP A 124 -3.48 -2.95 11.59
N THR A 125 -2.29 -3.30 12.08
CA THR A 125 -1.80 -2.93 13.40
C THR A 125 -0.37 -2.43 13.31
N LEU A 126 0.31 -2.25 14.44
CA LEU A 126 1.60 -1.54 14.47
C LEU A 126 2.74 -2.45 14.89
N ALA A 127 3.85 -2.34 14.17
CA ALA A 127 5.16 -2.71 14.69
C ALA A 127 6.05 -1.49 14.87
N VAL A 128 6.91 -1.52 15.88
CA VAL A 128 7.98 -0.52 16.04
C VAL A 128 9.34 -1.18 15.88
N ARG A 129 10.27 -0.48 15.23
CA ARG A 129 11.60 -0.97 14.92
C ARG A 129 12.67 -0.15 15.64
N ARG A 130 13.57 -0.86 16.31
CA ARG A 130 14.77 -0.30 16.97
C ARG A 130 16.02 -1.02 16.52
N GLY A 131 16.79 -0.36 15.66
CA GLY A 131 17.90 -1.00 14.97
C GLY A 131 17.38 -2.09 14.04
N ASN A 132 17.70 -3.35 14.31
CA ASN A 132 17.19 -4.49 13.55
C ASN A 132 16.18 -5.35 14.32
N ARG A 133 15.68 -4.87 15.45
CA ARG A 133 14.65 -5.54 16.25
C ARG A 133 13.29 -4.91 15.99
N TYR A 134 12.28 -5.75 15.85
CA TYR A 134 10.89 -5.39 15.60
C TYR A 134 10.05 -5.84 16.81
N PHE A 135 9.12 -4.99 17.20
CA PHE A 135 8.21 -5.19 18.32
C PHE A 135 6.79 -5.02 17.77
N VAL A 136 6.09 -6.13 17.59
CA VAL A 136 4.77 -6.17 16.96
C VAL A 136 3.69 -6.07 18.02
N LYS A 137 2.64 -5.29 17.73
CA LYS A 137 1.41 -5.22 18.51
C LYS A 137 0.24 -5.58 17.60
N ASN A 138 -0.50 -6.64 17.95
CA ASN A 138 -1.64 -7.14 17.18
C ASN A 138 -2.97 -6.49 17.62
N ASP A 139 -2.90 -5.36 18.33
CA ASP A 139 -4.08 -4.56 18.63
C ASP A 139 -3.69 -3.09 18.73
N LEU A 140 -4.68 -2.21 18.63
CA LEU A 140 -4.48 -0.75 18.65
C LEU A 140 -4.62 -0.20 20.08
N THR A 141 -3.89 -0.81 21.02
CA THR A 141 -3.90 -0.41 22.44
C THR A 141 -2.51 -0.14 23.00
N THR A 142 -2.46 0.57 24.13
CA THR A 142 -1.20 0.75 24.86
C THR A 142 -0.83 -0.52 25.60
N GLY A 143 0.43 -0.94 25.45
CA GLY A 143 0.92 -2.12 26.14
C GLY A 143 2.31 -2.54 25.72
N ARG A 144 2.62 -3.79 26.03
CA ARG A 144 3.81 -4.48 25.54
C ARG A 144 3.53 -5.03 24.15
N ALA A 145 4.61 -5.27 23.40
CA ALA A 145 4.56 -6.04 22.17
C ALA A 145 4.02 -7.45 22.43
N ASP A 146 3.26 -7.98 21.48
CA ASP A 146 2.74 -9.35 21.48
C ASP A 146 3.79 -10.32 20.93
N SER A 147 4.61 -9.87 19.98
CA SER A 147 5.75 -10.61 19.47
C SER A 147 6.97 -9.71 19.19
N GLU A 148 8.15 -10.33 19.17
CA GLU A 148 9.40 -9.66 18.88
C GLU A 148 10.27 -10.53 18.00
N PHE A 149 10.95 -9.90 17.04
CA PHE A 149 11.90 -10.60 16.18
C PHE A 149 13.01 -9.70 15.66
N VAL A 150 14.00 -10.31 15.01
CA VAL A 150 15.18 -9.61 14.51
C VAL A 150 15.38 -9.95 13.04
N TYR A 151 15.53 -8.92 12.21
CA TYR A 151 15.75 -9.10 10.78
C TYR A 151 16.53 -7.94 10.15
N GLY A 152 17.48 -8.27 9.30
CA GLY A 152 18.35 -7.31 8.62
C GLY A 152 19.31 -6.56 9.55
N ASP A 153 19.80 -5.43 9.06
CA ASP A 153 20.76 -4.55 9.73
C ASP A 153 20.11 -3.21 10.13
N PRO A 154 20.60 -2.54 11.20
CA PRO A 154 20.02 -1.28 11.68
C PRO A 154 19.90 -0.13 10.66
N GLY A 155 20.68 -0.18 9.57
CA GLY A 155 20.67 0.85 8.51
C GLY A 155 19.83 0.48 7.29
N ASP A 156 19.20 -0.69 7.27
CA ASP A 156 18.36 -1.11 6.15
C ASP A 156 17.05 -0.29 6.11
N THR A 157 16.57 0.02 4.91
CA THR A 157 15.18 0.43 4.68
C THR A 157 14.29 -0.81 4.75
N VAL A 158 13.12 -0.69 5.35
CA VAL A 158 12.17 -1.81 5.55
C VAL A 158 10.90 -1.52 4.78
N LEU A 159 10.36 -2.54 4.13
CA LEU A 159 9.04 -2.56 3.53
C LEU A 159 8.22 -3.65 4.23
N VAL A 160 6.92 -3.41 4.37
CA VAL A 160 5.94 -4.36 4.88
C VAL A 160 5.00 -4.72 3.75
N GLY A 161 4.52 -5.95 3.77
CA GLY A 161 3.58 -6.48 2.81
C GLY A 161 3.49 -8.00 2.83
N ASN A 162 2.53 -8.50 2.08
CA ASN A 162 2.28 -9.89 1.82
C ASN A 162 3.10 -10.36 0.61
N TRP A 163 4.33 -10.80 0.88
CA TRP A 163 5.28 -11.18 -0.17
C TRP A 163 5.13 -12.62 -0.69
N ASP A 164 4.24 -13.42 -0.07
CA ASP A 164 4.06 -14.84 -0.38
C ASP A 164 2.64 -15.25 -0.79
N SER A 165 1.72 -14.30 -0.91
CA SER A 165 0.41 -14.42 -1.55
C SER A 165 0.53 -14.55 -3.07
N GLY A 166 1.17 -15.64 -3.50
CA GLY A 166 1.00 -16.21 -4.83
C GLY A 166 0.12 -17.44 -4.72
N SER A 167 -0.79 -17.64 -5.68
CA SER A 167 -1.71 -18.79 -5.77
C SER A 167 -1.05 -20.16 -6.01
N ASP A 168 0.00 -20.50 -5.25
CA ASP A 168 0.46 -21.88 -5.09
C ASP A 168 0.30 -22.34 -3.63
N SER A 169 -0.94 -22.65 -3.30
CA SER A 169 -1.33 -23.46 -2.14
C SER A 169 -0.84 -24.92 -2.22
N ILE A 170 0.31 -25.19 -2.86
CA ILE A 170 0.89 -26.55 -2.86
C ILE A 170 1.35 -26.98 -1.47
N ASP A 171 1.63 -26.05 -0.55
CA ASP A 171 2.11 -26.38 0.80
C ASP A 171 1.37 -25.70 1.97
N ARG A 172 0.40 -24.80 1.74
CA ARG A 172 -0.40 -24.18 2.82
C ARG A 172 -1.90 -24.08 2.46
N PRO A 173 -2.81 -24.61 3.31
CA PRO A 173 -4.25 -24.70 3.01
C PRO A 173 -5.05 -23.40 3.22
N GLU A 174 -4.43 -22.31 3.66
CA GLU A 174 -5.06 -20.99 3.76
C GLU A 174 -4.11 -19.98 3.08
N PRO A 175 -4.61 -18.97 2.33
CA PRO A 175 -3.75 -17.87 1.88
C PRO A 175 -3.14 -17.22 3.12
N ASN A 176 -1.80 -17.13 3.18
CA ASN A 176 -1.16 -16.28 4.17
C ASN A 176 -1.64 -14.86 3.84
N VAL A 177 -2.46 -14.31 4.73
CA VAL A 177 -2.90 -12.91 4.71
C VAL A 177 -2.04 -12.04 5.62
N THR A 178 -1.02 -12.64 6.22
CA THR A 178 -0.14 -11.96 7.16
C THR A 178 0.94 -11.17 6.43
N ASP A 179 1.09 -9.92 6.81
CA ASP A 179 2.20 -9.09 6.40
C ASP A 179 3.50 -9.53 7.04
N THR A 180 4.56 -9.42 6.24
CA THR A 180 5.92 -9.78 6.63
C THR A 180 6.91 -8.73 6.14
N LEU A 181 8.22 -8.98 6.30
CA LEU A 181 9.23 -7.95 6.06
C LEU A 181 10.07 -8.20 4.83
N MET A 182 10.43 -7.08 4.20
CA MET A 182 11.50 -7.01 3.23
C MET A 182 12.49 -5.92 3.64
N VAL A 183 13.80 -6.21 3.58
CA VAL A 183 14.85 -5.20 3.77
C VAL A 183 15.48 -4.84 2.44
N ARG A 184 15.77 -3.55 2.25
CA ARG A 184 16.34 -3.00 1.02
C ARG A 184 17.74 -2.43 1.26
N ARG A 185 18.65 -2.78 0.34
CA ARG A 185 20.04 -2.30 0.28
C ARG A 185 20.37 -1.82 -1.13
N GLY A 186 20.20 -0.52 -1.40
CA GLY A 186 20.27 0.00 -2.76
C GLY A 186 19.15 -0.57 -3.61
N ASN A 187 19.44 -1.29 -4.68
CA ASN A 187 18.42 -1.96 -5.50
C ASN A 187 18.25 -3.45 -5.20
N ARG A 188 18.89 -3.95 -4.13
CA ARG A 188 18.73 -5.34 -3.67
C ARG A 188 17.68 -5.42 -2.58
N PHE A 189 16.81 -6.40 -2.69
CA PHE A 189 15.73 -6.68 -1.76
C PHE A 189 15.91 -8.07 -1.18
N LEU A 190 15.80 -8.19 0.14
CA LEU A 190 15.93 -9.42 0.87
C LEU A 190 14.63 -9.68 1.62
N VAL A 191 13.90 -10.71 1.20
CA VAL A 191 12.53 -11.00 1.65
C VAL A 191 12.54 -12.08 2.73
N THR A 192 11.67 -11.92 3.74
CA THR A 192 11.30 -12.98 4.67
C THR A 192 9.79 -13.10 4.74
N ASN A 193 9.26 -14.32 4.61
CA ASN A 193 7.81 -14.61 4.67
C ASN A 193 7.42 -15.23 6.02
N ASP A 194 8.28 -15.03 7.00
CA ASP A 194 8.13 -15.49 8.36
C ASP A 194 8.75 -14.39 9.23
N THR A 195 8.14 -14.13 10.37
CA THR A 195 8.61 -13.17 11.38
C THR A 195 9.52 -13.83 12.41
N THR A 196 9.90 -15.10 12.23
CA THR A 196 10.87 -15.82 13.07
C THR A 196 12.32 -15.95 12.55
N PRO A 197 12.67 -15.77 11.26
CA PRO A 197 14.00 -16.07 10.75
C PRO A 197 14.97 -14.88 10.83
N ASP A 198 16.22 -15.20 11.15
CA ASP A 198 17.33 -14.24 11.21
C ASP A 198 17.95 -13.95 9.82
N VAL A 199 17.44 -14.60 8.77
CA VAL A 199 17.99 -14.58 7.40
C VAL A 199 16.88 -14.51 6.36
N ALA A 200 17.18 -13.89 5.22
CA ALA A 200 16.25 -13.79 4.11
C ALA A 200 15.99 -15.16 3.46
N GLU A 201 14.75 -15.41 3.08
CA GLU A 201 14.36 -16.61 2.34
C GLU A 201 14.79 -16.53 0.87
N TYR A 202 14.65 -15.36 0.27
CA TYR A 202 15.09 -15.08 -1.09
C TYR A 202 15.48 -13.62 -1.26
N GLU A 203 16.14 -13.34 -2.38
CA GLU A 203 16.58 -11.99 -2.74
C GLU A 203 16.40 -11.76 -4.24
N PHE A 204 16.12 -10.51 -4.59
CA PHE A 204 16.02 -10.06 -5.98
C PHE A 204 16.52 -8.63 -6.12
N VAL A 205 16.61 -8.18 -7.37
CA VAL A 205 16.96 -6.81 -7.74
C VAL A 205 15.78 -6.17 -8.48
N PHE A 206 15.47 -4.92 -8.13
CA PHE A 206 14.48 -4.11 -8.82
C PHE A 206 14.85 -2.63 -8.79
N GLY A 207 14.64 -1.92 -9.90
CA GLY A 207 14.98 -0.51 -10.04
C GLY A 207 16.46 -0.17 -9.84
N ASP A 208 16.71 1.11 -9.57
CA ASP A 208 18.02 1.71 -9.33
C ASP A 208 18.24 2.02 -7.84
N PRO A 209 19.50 2.05 -7.35
CA PRO A 209 19.78 2.23 -5.93
C PRO A 209 19.27 3.54 -5.31
N GLY A 210 19.03 4.57 -6.12
CA GLY A 210 18.53 5.88 -5.67
C GLY A 210 17.02 6.05 -5.77
N ASP A 211 16.30 5.05 -6.27
CA ASP A 211 14.85 5.14 -6.42
C ASP A 211 14.17 5.18 -5.05
N THR A 212 13.06 5.91 -4.96
CA THR A 212 12.08 5.71 -3.88
C THR A 212 11.27 4.47 -4.22
N VAL A 213 11.00 3.62 -3.23
CA VAL A 213 10.29 2.36 -3.43
C VAL A 213 9.03 2.39 -2.59
N LEU A 214 7.93 1.96 -3.20
CA LEU A 214 6.61 1.82 -2.63
C LEU A 214 6.21 0.35 -2.75
N ALA A 215 5.41 -0.15 -1.81
CA ALA A 215 4.84 -1.49 -1.83
C ALA A 215 3.33 -1.39 -1.73
N GLY A 216 2.62 -2.26 -2.45
CA GLY A 216 1.18 -2.29 -2.47
C GLY A 216 0.60 -3.38 -3.36
N ASP A 217 -0.66 -3.71 -3.09
CA ASP A 217 -1.52 -4.62 -3.87
C ASP A 217 -2.18 -3.84 -5.00
N PHE A 218 -1.37 -3.40 -5.97
CA PHE A 218 -1.79 -2.45 -6.99
C PHE A 218 -2.77 -3.07 -7.99
N ALA A 219 -3.94 -2.45 -8.11
CA ALA A 219 -4.91 -2.79 -9.14
C ALA A 219 -4.48 -2.31 -10.55
N GLY A 220 -4.93 -3.03 -11.58
CA GLY A 220 -4.80 -2.65 -12.98
C GLY A 220 -6.10 -2.10 -13.58
N PRO A 221 -6.10 -0.91 -14.21
CA PRO A 221 -7.29 -0.35 -14.83
C PRO A 221 -7.76 -1.20 -16.02
N PRO A 222 -9.03 -1.07 -16.40
CA PRO A 222 -9.51 -1.60 -17.66
C PRO A 222 -8.70 -1.01 -18.82
N SER A 223 -8.40 -1.83 -19.82
CA SER A 223 -7.70 -1.40 -21.03
C SER A 223 -8.60 -1.49 -22.27
N TYR A 224 -8.40 -0.54 -23.18
CA TYR A 224 -9.13 -0.44 -24.44
C TYR A 224 -8.14 -0.62 -25.60
N GLY A 225 -8.33 -1.64 -26.42
CA GLY A 225 -7.57 -1.82 -27.66
C GLY A 225 -6.95 -3.20 -27.85
N ASN A 226 -6.30 -3.35 -28.99
CA ASN A 226 -5.92 -4.63 -29.58
C ASN A 226 -4.75 -5.25 -28.80
N ASP A 227 -5.00 -6.41 -28.20
CA ASP A 227 -3.98 -7.40 -27.86
C ASP A 227 -2.94 -7.51 -28.99
N PRO A 228 -1.61 -7.60 -28.70
CA PRO A 228 -0.58 -7.83 -29.72
C PRO A 228 -0.82 -9.08 -30.60
N ASP A 229 -1.65 -10.03 -30.14
CA ASP A 229 -2.12 -11.21 -30.88
C ASP A 229 -3.50 -11.02 -31.56
N THR A 230 -4.19 -9.87 -31.35
CA THR A 230 -5.44 -9.53 -32.06
C THR A 230 -5.20 -8.64 -33.28
N PRO A 231 -5.76 -8.98 -34.46
CA PRO A 231 -5.66 -8.18 -35.66
C PRO A 231 -6.15 -6.73 -35.50
N GLU A 232 -5.49 -5.76 -36.16
CA GLU A 232 -5.72 -4.30 -36.04
C GLU A 232 -7.15 -3.79 -36.30
N TRP A 233 -8.09 -4.65 -36.69
CA TRP A 233 -9.48 -4.33 -36.98
C TRP A 233 -10.47 -4.69 -35.84
N GLU A 234 -10.02 -5.30 -34.74
CA GLU A 234 -10.82 -5.46 -33.51
C GLU A 234 -10.55 -4.31 -32.51
N THR A 235 -10.80 -3.07 -32.92
CA THR A 235 -10.62 -1.87 -32.09
C THR A 235 -11.65 -1.70 -30.95
N ASP A 236 -12.35 -2.78 -30.58
CA ASP A 236 -13.42 -2.80 -29.56
C ASP A 236 -13.24 -3.97 -28.56
N HIS A 237 -12.03 -4.52 -28.43
CA HIS A 237 -11.75 -5.44 -27.33
C HIS A 237 -11.51 -4.64 -26.05
N ARG A 238 -12.37 -4.90 -25.05
CA ARG A 238 -12.28 -4.36 -23.71
C ARG A 238 -11.76 -5.45 -22.79
N TYR A 239 -10.65 -5.19 -22.13
CA TYR A 239 -10.17 -6.06 -21.06
C TYR A 239 -10.62 -5.45 -19.73
N PRO A 240 -11.31 -6.24 -18.89
CA PRO A 240 -11.65 -5.77 -17.55
C PRO A 240 -10.36 -5.42 -16.81
N GLY A 241 -10.45 -4.43 -15.93
CA GLY A 241 -9.38 -4.22 -14.97
C GLY A 241 -9.30 -5.40 -14.01
N TYR A 242 -8.20 -5.48 -13.28
CA TYR A 242 -8.02 -6.45 -12.21
C TYR A 242 -7.84 -5.69 -10.91
N SER A 243 -8.61 -6.06 -9.90
CA SER A 243 -8.33 -5.65 -8.52
C SER A 243 -6.99 -6.22 -8.09
N GLY A 244 -6.45 -5.67 -7.01
CA GLY A 244 -5.46 -6.36 -6.21
C GLY A 244 -5.92 -7.77 -5.83
N ASP A 245 -4.98 -8.69 -5.71
CA ASP A 245 -5.23 -10.09 -5.39
C ASP A 245 -4.67 -10.52 -4.01
N GLY A 246 -4.24 -9.53 -3.22
CA GLY A 246 -3.58 -9.67 -1.92
C GLY A 246 -2.08 -9.93 -2.05
N GLY A 247 -1.55 -10.02 -3.28
CA GLY A 247 -0.14 -10.03 -3.63
C GLY A 247 0.45 -8.63 -3.63
N ASP A 248 1.51 -8.43 -2.84
CA ASP A 248 2.21 -7.16 -2.90
C ASP A 248 3.23 -7.10 -4.04
N GLN A 249 3.12 -6.01 -4.81
CA GLN A 249 4.13 -5.62 -5.80
C GLN A 249 4.97 -4.45 -5.27
N LEU A 250 6.00 -4.09 -6.05
CA LEU A 250 6.80 -2.90 -5.80
C LEU A 250 6.58 -1.86 -6.90
N ALA A 251 6.51 -0.59 -6.52
CA ALA A 251 6.63 0.53 -7.45
C ALA A 251 7.90 1.34 -7.15
N VAL A 252 8.71 1.63 -8.17
CA VAL A 252 9.81 2.60 -8.05
C VAL A 252 9.40 3.97 -8.60
N ARG A 253 9.71 5.03 -7.85
CA ARG A 253 9.40 6.42 -8.21
C ARG A 253 10.64 7.19 -8.66
N ARG A 254 10.50 7.94 -9.77
CA ARG A 254 11.49 8.84 -10.35
C ARG A 254 10.83 10.16 -10.77
N GLY A 255 11.01 11.21 -9.99
CA GLY A 255 10.20 12.43 -10.15
C GLY A 255 8.74 12.08 -9.89
N ASN A 256 7.85 12.35 -10.85
CA ASN A 256 6.44 11.96 -10.76
C ASN A 256 6.09 10.69 -11.56
N THR A 257 7.09 9.95 -12.04
CA THR A 257 6.89 8.67 -12.74
C THR A 257 7.02 7.50 -11.79
N TYR A 258 6.10 6.55 -11.89
CA TYR A 258 6.04 5.29 -11.15
C TYR A 258 6.21 4.13 -12.13
N ILE A 259 7.01 3.14 -11.75
CA ILE A 259 7.29 1.93 -12.54
C ILE A 259 6.96 0.74 -11.65
N LEU A 260 5.93 -0.02 -12.01
CA LEU A 260 5.36 -1.11 -11.21
C LEU A 260 5.98 -2.44 -11.63
N SER A 261 6.28 -3.28 -10.64
CA SER A 261 6.72 -4.65 -10.85
C SER A 261 5.56 -5.63 -11.00
N GLU A 262 5.85 -6.83 -11.48
CA GLU A 262 5.06 -8.04 -11.17
C GLU A 262 5.04 -8.30 -9.65
N GLU A 263 4.21 -9.25 -9.22
CA GLU A 263 4.19 -9.76 -7.85
C GLU A 263 5.58 -10.14 -7.32
N VAL A 264 5.84 -9.79 -6.06
CA VAL A 264 7.15 -10.02 -5.42
C VAL A 264 7.50 -11.51 -5.34
N TRP A 265 6.52 -12.40 -5.23
CA TRP A 265 6.75 -13.85 -5.18
C TRP A 265 7.41 -14.39 -6.47
N PHE A 266 7.27 -13.72 -7.62
CA PHE A 266 8.03 -14.07 -8.84
C PHE A 266 9.54 -13.90 -8.65
N GLY A 267 9.98 -13.01 -7.77
CA GLY A 267 11.40 -12.83 -7.43
C GLY A 267 12.04 -14.11 -6.89
N ARG A 268 11.26 -14.98 -6.22
CA ARG A 268 11.70 -16.28 -5.73
C ARG A 268 11.93 -17.30 -6.86
N THR A 269 11.09 -17.27 -7.89
CA THR A 269 11.10 -18.26 -8.98
C THR A 269 11.86 -17.79 -10.21
N SER A 270 12.11 -16.48 -10.33
CA SER A 270 12.84 -15.86 -11.42
C SER A 270 14.28 -16.35 -11.49
N TYR A 271 14.65 -16.97 -12.62
CA TYR A 271 16.00 -17.47 -12.86
C TYR A 271 17.07 -16.37 -12.76
N TRP A 272 16.70 -15.14 -13.11
CA TRP A 272 17.61 -14.00 -13.11
C TRP A 272 17.62 -13.22 -11.79
N LYS A 273 16.73 -13.55 -10.83
CA LYS A 273 16.51 -12.77 -9.59
C LYS A 273 16.17 -11.30 -9.85
N HIS A 274 15.38 -11.05 -10.89
CA HIS A 274 14.88 -9.73 -11.24
C HIS A 274 13.36 -9.78 -11.32
N LEU A 275 12.70 -8.75 -10.81
CA LEU A 275 11.27 -8.52 -11.07
C LEU A 275 11.09 -7.84 -12.43
N THR A 276 10.08 -8.27 -13.17
CA THR A 276 9.68 -7.67 -14.44
C THR A 276 8.86 -6.41 -14.18
N VAL A 277 8.93 -5.44 -15.08
CA VAL A 277 8.07 -4.25 -15.07
C VAL A 277 6.79 -4.57 -15.82
N ILE A 278 5.64 -4.38 -15.19
CA ILE A 278 4.33 -4.58 -15.82
C ILE A 278 3.70 -3.29 -16.31
N ASP A 279 4.05 -2.16 -15.70
CA ASP A 279 3.44 -0.90 -16.03
C ASP A 279 4.31 0.31 -15.66
N SER A 280 4.02 1.45 -16.28
CA SER A 280 4.59 2.74 -15.89
C SER A 280 3.62 3.88 -16.17
N PHE A 281 3.47 4.78 -15.21
CA PHE A 281 2.58 5.94 -15.33
C PHE A 281 3.12 7.14 -14.54
N ALA A 282 2.48 8.29 -14.71
CA ALA A 282 2.82 9.50 -13.96
C ALA A 282 1.63 9.94 -13.11
N TYR A 283 1.93 10.37 -11.87
CA TYR A 283 0.92 10.88 -10.94
C TYR A 283 1.53 11.92 -10.00
N GLY A 284 0.77 12.99 -9.72
CA GLY A 284 1.24 14.10 -8.90
C GLY A 284 2.40 14.89 -9.52
N ASP A 285 3.03 15.71 -8.69
CA ASP A 285 4.16 16.56 -9.01
C ASP A 285 5.48 15.96 -8.49
N PRO A 286 6.63 16.28 -9.10
CA PRO A 286 7.92 15.73 -8.67
C PRO A 286 8.31 16.04 -7.21
N ASP A 287 7.84 17.17 -6.69
CA ASP A 287 8.13 17.65 -5.32
C ASP A 287 7.17 17.06 -4.27
N ASP A 288 6.13 16.35 -4.71
CA ASP A 288 5.20 15.69 -3.81
C ASP A 288 5.89 14.55 -3.03
N THR A 289 5.39 14.27 -1.82
CA THR A 289 5.73 13.03 -1.13
C THR A 289 4.72 11.96 -1.51
N ALA A 290 5.21 10.87 -2.10
CA ALA A 290 4.38 9.76 -2.53
C ALA A 290 4.27 8.68 -1.45
N PHE A 291 3.11 8.04 -1.41
CA PHE A 291 2.80 6.89 -0.57
C PHE A 291 1.81 5.99 -1.29
N VAL A 292 1.44 4.88 -0.65
CA VAL A 292 0.44 3.93 -1.14
C VAL A 292 -0.74 3.94 -0.17
N ALA A 293 -1.94 3.89 -0.73
CA ALA A 293 -3.15 3.67 0.05
C ALA A 293 -4.22 3.00 -0.81
N ALA A 294 -5.01 2.12 -0.19
CA ALA A 294 -6.23 1.57 -0.74
C ALA A 294 -7.28 2.68 -0.92
N ALA A 295 -7.84 2.75 -2.13
CA ALA A 295 -9.01 3.58 -2.41
C ALA A 295 -9.71 3.07 -3.67
N ASP A 296 -10.91 2.54 -3.48
CA ASP A 296 -11.68 1.95 -4.57
C ASP A 296 -12.00 2.95 -5.67
N VAL A 297 -11.94 2.49 -6.93
CA VAL A 297 -12.29 3.31 -8.09
C VAL A 297 -13.29 2.58 -8.97
N THR A 298 -14.44 3.21 -9.19
CA THR A 298 -15.42 2.75 -10.18
C THR A 298 -15.15 3.37 -11.55
N TYR A 299 -14.87 2.50 -12.51
CA TYR A 299 -14.73 2.83 -13.92
C TYR A 299 -16.07 2.61 -14.62
N ASP A 300 -16.64 3.67 -15.19
CA ASP A 300 -17.88 3.64 -15.98
C ASP A 300 -17.63 4.22 -17.37
N ASP A 301 -17.91 3.42 -18.41
CA ASP A 301 -17.77 3.81 -19.82
C ASP A 301 -19.11 4.11 -20.50
N GLY A 302 -20.19 4.15 -19.73
CA GLY A 302 -21.56 4.35 -20.20
C GLY A 302 -22.27 3.07 -20.64
N SER A 303 -21.59 1.93 -20.64
CA SER A 303 -22.17 0.62 -20.99
C SER A 303 -21.87 -0.48 -19.97
N THR A 304 -20.75 -0.38 -19.27
CA THR A 304 -20.36 -1.26 -18.16
C THR A 304 -19.73 -0.44 -17.06
N SER A 305 -20.00 -0.84 -15.81
CA SER A 305 -19.39 -0.28 -14.62
C SER A 305 -18.64 -1.38 -13.89
N GLN A 306 -17.38 -1.12 -13.54
CA GLN A 306 -16.51 -2.02 -12.76
C GLN A 306 -15.87 -1.23 -11.63
N THR A 307 -15.97 -1.72 -10.40
CA THR A 307 -15.17 -1.22 -9.28
C THR A 307 -13.91 -2.04 -9.16
N LEU A 308 -12.77 -1.37 -9.11
CA LEU A 308 -11.50 -1.97 -8.75
C LEU A 308 -11.19 -1.63 -7.28
N THR A 309 -10.65 -2.62 -6.60
CA THR A 309 -10.24 -2.60 -5.19
C THR A 309 -8.74 -2.86 -5.11
N GLY A 310 -8.14 -2.50 -3.98
CA GLY A 310 -6.70 -2.60 -3.74
C GLY A 310 -6.03 -1.23 -3.82
N ASP A 311 -4.72 -1.24 -3.99
CA ASP A 311 -3.89 -0.09 -3.74
C ASP A 311 -3.73 0.84 -4.93
N GLY A 312 -3.59 2.12 -4.61
CA GLY A 312 -3.26 3.18 -5.55
C GLY A 312 -2.07 4.00 -5.08
N ILE A 313 -1.46 4.73 -6.01
CA ILE A 313 -0.47 5.75 -5.68
C ILE A 313 -1.17 6.97 -5.11
N ALA A 314 -0.61 7.53 -4.04
CA ALA A 314 -1.12 8.73 -3.41
C ALA A 314 0.00 9.74 -3.17
N VAL A 315 -0.36 11.02 -2.98
CA VAL A 315 0.59 12.10 -2.70
C VAL A 315 0.11 13.04 -1.60
N ARG A 316 1.05 13.57 -0.81
CA ARG A 316 0.83 14.57 0.26
C ARG A 316 1.37 15.94 -0.14
N ARG A 317 0.61 17.00 0.17
CA ARG A 317 0.95 18.43 -0.02
C ARG A 317 0.53 19.33 1.15
#